data_AF-A0A965KU08-F1
#
_entry.id   AF-A0A965KU08-F1
#
_cell.length_a   1.000
_cell.length_b   1.000
_cell.length_c   1.000
_cell.angle_alpha   90.00
_cell.angle_beta   90.00
_cell.angle_gamma   90.00
#
_symmetry.space_group_name_H-M   'P 1'
#
loop_
_entity.id
_entity.type
_entity.pdbx_description
1 polymer ?
#
loop_
_entity_poly.entity_id
_entity_poly.type
_entity_poly.pdbx_seq_one_letter_code
_entity_poly.pdbx_strand_id
1 'polypeptide(L)'
;MSKNAVFLRTPYNYDKDAASNESGLHCEDASLAQQHYKEECDINTILQKFNISGILPENPLSPRYGDFTGIGDYHSALNRVIAAQDEFEGLPANIRARFDNDPAKLIEFLDDETNRPEAEELGLVEKGVAEVVETPKNTPEKAAE
;
A
#
# COMPACT_ATOMS: atom_id res chain seq x y z
N MET A 1 24.12 -63.73 -27.88
CA MET A 1 23.09 -62.76 -28.32
C MET A 1 22.75 -61.87 -27.14
N SER A 2 22.88 -60.57 -27.33
CA SER A 2 22.95 -59.55 -26.27
C SER A 2 21.69 -59.53 -25.40
N LYS A 3 21.85 -59.83 -24.11
CA LYS A 3 20.81 -59.71 -23.07
C LYS A 3 21.00 -58.40 -22.31
N ASN A 4 20.64 -57.28 -22.94
CA ASN A 4 20.40 -56.01 -22.24
C ASN A 4 19.38 -55.21 -23.07
N ALA A 5 18.13 -55.66 -23.04
CA ALA A 5 17.03 -54.87 -23.56
C ALA A 5 16.71 -53.77 -22.54
N VAL A 6 16.77 -52.50 -22.96
CA VAL A 6 16.42 -51.35 -22.11
C VAL A 6 14.93 -51.43 -21.76
N PHE A 7 14.62 -51.46 -20.46
CA PHE A 7 13.24 -51.42 -19.98
C PHE A 7 12.72 -49.98 -19.99
N LEU A 8 11.82 -49.67 -20.93
CA LEU A 8 11.18 -48.36 -21.01
C LEU A 8 9.95 -48.32 -20.08
N ARG A 9 9.94 -47.40 -19.12
CA ARG A 9 8.77 -47.14 -18.25
C ARG A 9 7.64 -46.49 -19.08
N THR A 10 6.50 -47.15 -19.18
CA THR A 10 5.27 -46.68 -19.87
C THR A 10 4.10 -46.65 -18.87
N PRO A 11 3.00 -45.90 -19.12
CA PRO A 11 1.98 -45.59 -18.10
C PRO A 11 1.35 -46.77 -17.34
N TYR A 12 1.43 -48.00 -17.85
CA TYR A 12 0.79 -49.19 -17.29
C TYR A 12 1.73 -50.38 -17.06
N ASN A 13 3.04 -50.21 -17.24
CA ASN A 13 4.01 -51.32 -17.15
C ASN A 13 4.88 -51.30 -15.88
N TYR A 14 4.69 -50.33 -15.01
CA TYR A 14 5.40 -50.20 -13.75
C TYR A 14 4.52 -49.51 -12.72
N ASP A 15 4.81 -49.75 -11.45
CA ASP A 15 4.21 -49.03 -10.35
C ASP A 15 4.87 -47.65 -10.24
N LYS A 16 4.06 -46.62 -10.49
CA LYS A 16 4.50 -45.22 -10.46
C LYS A 16 4.85 -44.76 -9.04
N ASP A 17 4.15 -45.27 -8.03
CA ASP A 17 4.34 -44.85 -6.65
C ASP A 17 5.63 -45.48 -6.10
N ALA A 18 5.84 -46.77 -6.39
CA ALA A 18 7.08 -47.45 -6.04
C ALA A 18 8.31 -46.81 -6.70
N ALA A 19 8.21 -46.47 -7.99
CA ALA A 19 9.29 -45.79 -8.71
C ALA A 19 9.55 -44.37 -8.20
N SER A 20 8.49 -43.65 -7.80
CA SER A 20 8.61 -42.32 -7.18
C SER A 20 9.38 -42.41 -5.87
N ASN A 21 9.01 -43.36 -5.00
CA ASN A 21 9.68 -43.57 -3.71
C ASN A 21 11.15 -43.97 -3.88
N GLU A 22 11.46 -44.85 -4.85
CA GLU A 22 12.84 -45.24 -5.17
C GLU A 22 13.68 -44.05 -5.64
N SER A 23 13.12 -43.16 -6.45
CA SER A 23 13.82 -41.97 -6.98
C SER A 23 13.79 -40.76 -6.05
N GLY A 24 13.05 -40.84 -4.93
CA GLY A 24 12.85 -39.75 -4.01
C GLY A 24 14.13 -39.37 -3.28
N LEU A 25 14.32 -38.06 -3.04
CA LEU A 25 15.41 -37.57 -2.22
C LEU A 25 15.15 -37.92 -0.74
N HIS A 26 16.06 -38.67 -0.13
CA HIS A 26 16.04 -38.97 1.29
C HIS A 26 17.11 -38.15 2.00
N CYS A 27 16.69 -37.24 2.88
CA CYS A 27 17.59 -36.43 3.70
C CYS A 27 17.83 -37.12 5.05
N GLU A 28 18.85 -37.97 5.14
CA GLU A 28 19.19 -38.73 6.36
C GLU A 28 20.04 -37.92 7.36
N ASP A 29 20.55 -36.77 6.95
CA ASP A 29 21.33 -35.87 7.80
C ASP A 29 20.47 -35.27 8.94
N ALA A 30 21.14 -34.82 10.00
CA ALA A 30 20.47 -34.17 11.13
C ALA A 30 19.72 -32.90 10.68
N SER A 31 18.41 -32.86 10.93
CA SER A 31 17.58 -31.73 10.49
C SER A 31 17.85 -30.46 11.29
N LEU A 32 18.09 -29.36 10.59
CA LEU A 32 18.18 -28.01 11.16
C LEU A 32 16.81 -27.30 11.22
N ALA A 33 15.76 -27.93 10.70
CA ALA A 33 14.41 -27.37 10.69
C ALA A 33 13.69 -27.60 12.02
N GLN A 34 12.83 -26.65 12.38
CA GLN A 34 11.95 -26.75 13.53
C GLN A 34 10.84 -27.78 13.27
N GLN A 35 11.01 -28.99 13.79
CA GLN A 35 10.14 -30.13 13.45
C GLN A 35 8.68 -29.97 13.84
N HIS A 36 8.37 -29.11 14.82
CA HIS A 36 6.99 -28.86 15.23
C HIS A 36 6.15 -28.14 14.15
N TYR A 37 6.78 -27.45 13.19
CA TYR A 37 6.10 -26.84 12.04
C TYR A 37 5.85 -27.81 10.88
N LYS A 38 6.25 -29.08 11.00
CA LYS A 38 6.15 -30.06 9.91
C LYS A 38 4.74 -30.15 9.31
N GLU A 39 3.73 -30.21 10.16
CA GLU A 39 2.33 -30.34 9.72
C GLU A 39 1.81 -29.07 9.03
N GLU A 40 2.31 -27.90 9.41
CA GLU A 40 1.94 -26.63 8.78
C GLU A 40 2.56 -26.47 7.39
N CYS A 41 3.78 -26.98 7.19
CA CYS A 41 4.49 -26.91 5.92
C CYS A 41 4.20 -28.08 4.96
N ASP A 42 3.47 -29.12 5.39
CA ASP A 42 3.13 -30.26 4.54
C ASP A 42 2.03 -29.88 3.53
N ILE A 43 2.33 -30.04 2.24
CA ILE A 43 1.41 -29.73 1.13
C ILE A 43 0.08 -30.47 1.25
N ASN A 44 0.09 -31.71 1.75
CA ASN A 44 -1.13 -32.49 1.88
C ASN A 44 -2.04 -31.88 2.94
N THR A 45 -1.47 -31.45 4.06
CA THR A 45 -2.20 -30.77 5.13
C THR A 45 -2.70 -29.40 4.67
N ILE A 46 -1.89 -28.64 3.94
CA ILE A 46 -2.28 -27.33 3.39
C ILE A 46 -3.49 -27.49 2.46
N LEU A 47 -3.46 -28.47 1.54
CA LEU A 47 -4.56 -28.72 0.62
C LEU A 47 -5.82 -29.21 1.34
N GLN A 48 -5.69 -30.05 2.37
CA GLN A 48 -6.82 -30.45 3.20
C GLN A 48 -7.47 -29.26 3.92
N LYS A 49 -6.66 -28.40 4.54
CA LYS A 49 -7.14 -27.19 5.21
C LYS A 49 -7.77 -26.21 4.22
N PHE A 50 -7.19 -26.04 3.04
CA PHE A 50 -7.76 -25.21 1.98
C PHE A 50 -9.10 -25.76 1.48
N ASN A 51 -9.22 -27.07 1.29
CA ASN A 51 -10.49 -27.69 0.86
C ASN A 51 -11.63 -27.46 1.87
N ILE A 52 -11.31 -27.30 3.15
CA ILE A 52 -12.29 -27.04 4.21
C ILE A 52 -12.57 -25.54 4.37
N SER A 53 -11.52 -24.72 4.43
CA SER A 53 -11.59 -23.29 4.79
C SER A 53 -11.68 -22.34 3.60
N GLY A 54 -11.24 -22.76 2.41
CA GLY A 54 -11.13 -21.92 1.20
C GLY A 54 -10.00 -20.88 1.23
N ILE A 55 -9.16 -20.88 2.27
CA ILE A 55 -8.12 -19.87 2.49
C ILE A 55 -6.75 -20.55 2.48
N LEU A 56 -5.83 -20.05 1.65
CA LEU A 56 -4.43 -20.48 1.66
C LEU A 56 -3.68 -19.75 2.79
N PRO A 57 -2.64 -20.38 3.39
CA PRO A 57 -1.80 -19.70 4.36
C PRO A 57 -1.21 -18.43 3.74
N GLU A 58 -1.42 -17.30 4.41
CA GLU A 58 -0.89 -16.01 3.94
C GLU A 58 0.61 -15.95 4.17
N ASN A 59 1.36 -15.65 3.11
CA ASN A 59 2.75 -15.27 3.28
C ASN A 59 2.81 -13.91 3.99
N PRO A 60 3.74 -13.71 4.94
CA PRO A 60 3.91 -12.40 5.57
C PRO A 60 4.14 -11.35 4.48
N LEU A 61 3.44 -10.21 4.58
CA LEU A 61 3.53 -9.14 3.60
C LEU A 61 5.01 -8.78 3.39
N SER A 62 5.50 -8.98 2.16
CA SER A 62 6.83 -8.53 1.78
C SER A 62 6.95 -7.03 2.02
N PRO A 63 8.05 -6.53 2.62
CA PRO A 63 8.24 -5.10 2.81
C PRO A 63 8.19 -4.41 1.45
N ARG A 64 7.25 -3.48 1.30
CA ARG A 64 7.08 -2.67 0.09
C ARG A 64 7.90 -1.40 0.25
N TYR A 65 8.84 -1.18 -0.65
CA TYR A 65 9.53 0.11 -0.77
C TYR A 65 8.64 1.04 -1.60
N GLY A 66 8.21 2.15 -0.98
CA GLY A 66 7.46 3.21 -1.64
C GLY A 66 8.33 4.46 -1.81
N ASP A 67 7.96 5.33 -2.74
CA ASP A 67 8.48 6.68 -2.78
C ASP A 67 7.77 7.50 -1.69
N PHE A 68 8.52 7.89 -0.67
CA PHE A 68 8.04 8.74 0.43
C PHE A 68 8.64 10.15 0.36
N THR A 69 9.20 10.54 -0.78
CA THR A 69 9.71 11.89 -0.96
C THR A 69 8.57 12.91 -0.82
N GLY A 70 8.70 13.81 0.17
CA GLY A 70 7.68 14.81 0.50
C GLY A 70 6.76 14.45 1.69
N ILE A 71 6.77 13.21 2.16
CA ILE A 71 6.07 12.84 3.40
C ILE A 71 7.00 13.19 4.58
N GLY A 72 6.57 14.14 5.41
CA GLY A 72 7.28 14.51 6.64
C GLY A 72 7.26 13.40 7.69
N ASP A 73 7.78 13.69 8.89
CA ASP A 73 7.68 12.75 10.00
C ASP A 73 6.22 12.56 10.45
N TYR A 74 5.91 11.36 10.95
CA TYR A 74 4.56 10.98 11.40
C TYR A 74 3.97 11.98 12.41
N HIS A 75 4.80 12.48 13.32
CA HIS A 75 4.36 13.40 14.36
C HIS A 75 3.96 14.76 13.76
N SER A 76 4.76 15.32 12.85
CA SER A 76 4.39 16.54 12.12
C SER A 76 3.12 16.36 11.29
N ALA A 77 2.94 15.20 10.64
CA ALA A 77 1.72 14.92 9.87
C ALA A 77 0.48 14.89 10.78
N LEU A 78 0.54 14.20 11.91
CA LEU A 78 -0.55 14.17 12.89
C LEU A 78 -0.86 15.56 13.44
N ASN A 79 0.16 16.35 13.79
CA ASN A 79 -0.05 17.69 14.32
C ASN A 79 -0.76 18.59 13.31
N ARG A 80 -0.48 18.45 12.01
CA ARG A 80 -1.20 19.18 10.96
C ARG A 80 -2.67 18.79 10.89
N VAL A 81 -2.98 17.49 11.00
CA VAL A 81 -4.37 16.99 11.01
C VAL A 81 -5.12 17.52 12.22
N ILE A 82 -4.50 17.48 13.41
CA ILE A 82 -5.12 18.00 14.65
C ILE A 82 -5.34 19.51 14.53
N ALA A 83 -4.35 20.27 14.07
CA ALA A 83 -4.48 21.71 13.90
C ALA A 83 -5.63 22.07 12.92
N ALA A 84 -5.74 21.37 11.80
CA ALA A 84 -6.83 21.58 10.84
C ALA A 84 -8.21 21.27 11.44
N GLN A 85 -8.31 20.22 12.27
CA GLN A 85 -9.52 19.88 13.00
C GLN A 85 -9.89 20.99 14.01
N ASP A 86 -8.92 21.45 14.80
CA ASP A 86 -9.12 22.51 15.80
C ASP A 86 -9.57 23.83 15.15
N GLU A 87 -8.95 24.19 14.02
CA GLU A 87 -9.33 25.37 13.22
C GLU A 87 -10.78 25.25 12.70
N PHE A 88 -11.16 24.07 12.20
CA PHE A 88 -12.53 23.81 11.76
C PHE A 88 -13.54 23.88 12.90
N GLU A 89 -13.21 23.33 14.07
CA GLU A 89 -14.06 23.38 15.27
C GLU A 89 -14.26 24.80 15.80
N GLY A 90 -13.26 25.67 15.60
CA GLY A 90 -13.35 27.10 15.88
C GLY A 90 -14.36 27.86 15.00
N LEU A 91 -14.80 27.28 13.88
CA LEU A 91 -15.76 27.91 12.98
C LEU A 91 -17.19 27.95 13.55
N PRO A 92 -18.01 28.94 13.14
CA PRO A 92 -19.41 29.03 13.51
C PRO A 92 -20.19 27.75 13.17
N ALA A 93 -21.14 27.37 14.03
CA ALA A 93 -21.89 26.11 13.90
C ALA A 93 -22.69 26.01 12.58
N ASN A 94 -23.17 27.12 12.03
CA ASN A 94 -23.84 27.17 10.74
C ASN A 94 -22.91 26.81 9.58
N ILE A 95 -21.65 27.20 9.65
CA ILE A 95 -20.64 26.87 8.65
C ILE A 95 -20.26 25.39 8.78
N ARG A 96 -20.00 24.90 10.00
CA ARG A 96 -19.72 23.47 10.24
C ARG A 96 -20.86 22.56 9.78
N ALA A 97 -22.11 22.94 10.04
CA ALA A 97 -23.28 22.19 9.59
C ALA A 97 -23.37 22.09 8.05
N ARG A 98 -22.89 23.11 7.32
CA ARG A 98 -22.88 23.12 5.87
C ARG A 98 -21.97 22.05 5.27
N PHE A 99 -20.89 21.72 5.96
CA PHE A 99 -19.91 20.70 5.54
C PHE A 99 -20.09 19.39 6.30
N ASP A 100 -21.29 19.11 6.82
CA ASP A 100 -21.62 17.90 7.60
C ASP A 100 -20.70 17.65 8.83
N ASN A 101 -20.12 18.72 9.39
CA ASN A 101 -19.10 18.67 10.44
C ASN A 101 -17.83 17.88 10.04
N ASP A 102 -17.51 17.84 8.75
CA ASP A 102 -16.31 17.19 8.21
C ASP A 102 -15.33 18.25 7.66
N PRO A 103 -14.13 18.41 8.25
CA PRO A 103 -13.14 19.36 7.77
C PRO A 103 -12.59 19.01 6.38
N ALA A 104 -12.60 17.73 5.99
CA ALA A 104 -12.10 17.31 4.67
C ALA A 104 -12.94 17.93 3.54
N LYS A 105 -14.27 17.97 3.72
CA LYS A 105 -15.19 18.60 2.77
C LYS A 105 -14.98 20.10 2.64
N LEU A 106 -14.61 20.78 3.72
CA LEU A 106 -14.26 22.19 3.68
C LEU A 106 -12.97 22.41 2.87
N ILE A 107 -11.96 21.58 3.09
CA ILE A 107 -10.67 21.67 2.37
C ILE A 107 -10.89 21.41 0.88
N GLU A 108 -11.63 20.37 0.51
CA GLU A 108 -12.00 20.07 -0.89
C GLU A 108 -12.76 21.24 -1.54
N PHE A 109 -13.68 21.87 -0.80
CA PHE A 109 -14.42 23.05 -1.28
C PHE A 109 -13.50 24.24 -1.55
N LEU A 110 -12.48 24.46 -0.70
CA LEU A 110 -11.53 25.58 -0.84
C LEU A 110 -10.45 25.32 -1.91
N ASP A 111 -10.12 24.05 -2.20
CA ASP A 111 -9.13 23.67 -3.22
C ASP A 111 -9.65 23.91 -4.65
N ASP A 112 -10.98 23.97 -4.82
CA ASP A 112 -11.62 24.32 -6.09
C ASP A 112 -11.75 25.85 -6.25
N GLU A 113 -10.96 26.43 -7.16
CA GLU A 113 -10.96 27.86 -7.45
C GLU A 113 -12.32 28.42 -7.87
N THR A 114 -13.23 27.58 -8.38
CA THR A 114 -14.58 28.01 -8.81
C THR A 114 -15.49 28.36 -7.64
N ASN A 115 -15.20 27.83 -6.45
CA ASN A 115 -15.96 28.06 -5.21
C ASN A 115 -15.51 29.31 -4.43
N ARG A 116 -14.42 29.94 -4.87
CA ARG A 116 -13.86 31.14 -4.25
C ARG A 116 -14.85 32.30 -4.04
N PRO A 117 -15.73 32.68 -5.00
CA PRO A 117 -16.72 33.74 -4.75
C PRO A 117 -17.70 33.38 -3.62
N GLU A 118 -18.05 32.10 -3.50
CA GLU A 118 -18.92 31.62 -2.42
C GLU A 118 -18.16 31.55 -1.09
N ALA A 119 -16.88 31.18 -1.11
CA ALA A 119 -16.02 31.22 0.07
C ALA A 119 -15.84 32.65 0.62
N GLU A 120 -15.79 33.66 -0.26
CA GLU A 120 -15.78 35.09 0.12
C GLU A 120 -17.11 35.51 0.79
N GLU A 121 -18.26 35.06 0.26
CA GLU A 121 -19.57 35.33 0.87
C GLU A 121 -19.73 34.69 2.26
N LEU A 122 -19.16 33.49 2.44
CA LEU A 122 -19.15 32.79 3.72
C LEU A 122 -18.14 33.38 4.73
N GLY A 123 -17.30 34.34 4.31
CA GLY A 123 -16.26 34.93 5.13
C GLY A 123 -15.11 33.98 5.45
N LEU A 124 -14.95 32.91 4.67
CA LEU A 124 -13.87 31.92 4.80
C LEU A 124 -12.58 32.41 4.13
N VAL A 125 -12.70 33.25 3.10
CA VAL A 125 -11.59 33.86 2.38
C VAL A 125 -11.74 35.38 2.47
N GLU A 126 -10.65 36.09 2.77
CA GLU A 126 -10.66 37.55 2.73
C GLU A 126 -10.96 38.02 1.30
N LYS A 127 -11.97 38.87 1.17
CA LYS A 127 -12.32 39.50 -0.10
C LYS A 127 -11.15 40.38 -0.52
N GLY A 128 -10.36 39.88 -1.48
CA GLY A 128 -9.22 40.61 -1.99
C GLY A 128 -9.67 41.97 -2.51
N VAL A 129 -9.25 43.05 -1.84
CA VAL A 129 -9.07 44.32 -2.55
C VAL A 129 -8.05 43.99 -3.63
N ALA A 130 -8.42 44.18 -4.89
CA ALA A 130 -7.55 43.95 -6.03
C ALA A 130 -6.30 44.83 -5.90
N GLU A 131 -5.26 44.30 -5.27
CA GLU A 131 -3.92 44.86 -5.37
C GLU A 131 -3.29 44.21 -6.60
N VAL A 132 -3.21 45.04 -7.63
CA VAL A 132 -2.48 44.81 -8.87
C VAL A 132 -1.08 44.32 -8.48
N VAL A 133 -0.80 43.05 -8.72
CA VAL A 133 0.55 42.51 -8.66
C VAL A 133 1.32 43.16 -9.82
N GLU A 134 1.89 44.35 -9.57
CA GLU A 134 2.98 44.84 -10.40
C GLU A 134 4.17 43.91 -10.17
N THR A 135 4.35 42.98 -11.11
CA THR A 135 5.60 42.24 -11.26
C THR A 135 6.73 43.25 -11.43
N PRO A 136 7.75 43.32 -10.56
CA PRO A 136 8.96 44.05 -10.89
C PRO A 136 9.65 43.29 -12.03
N LYS A 137 9.56 43.83 -13.24
CA LYS A 137 10.47 43.50 -14.34
C LYS A 137 11.89 43.81 -13.87
N ASN A 138 12.62 42.78 -13.47
CA ASN A 138 14.06 42.88 -13.30
C ASN A 138 14.68 42.95 -14.70
N THR A 139 14.90 44.18 -15.17
CA THR A 139 15.74 44.48 -16.33
C THR A 139 17.19 44.34 -15.88
N PRO A 140 18.00 43.43 -16.45
CA PRO A 140 19.43 43.45 -16.22
C PRO A 140 20.04 44.60 -17.02
N GLU A 141 20.21 45.75 -16.37
CA GLU A 141 21.07 46.81 -16.90
C GLU A 141 22.52 46.57 -16.47
N LYS A 142 23.41 46.79 -17.43
CA LYS A 142 24.78 46.30 -17.54
C LYS A 142 25.77 47.39 -17.13
N ALA A 143 26.93 46.93 -16.62
CA ALA A 143 28.29 47.47 -16.86
C ALA A 143 29.02 48.24 -15.73
N ALA A 144 30.31 47.86 -15.61
CA ALA A 144 31.47 48.62 -15.10
C ALA A 144 31.48 48.92 -13.59
N GLU A 145 32.49 48.52 -12.82
CA GLU A 145 33.94 48.75 -12.98
C GLU A 145 34.78 47.61 -12.39
#